data_AF-A0A4D6WZD4-F1
#
_entry.id   AF-A0A4D6WZD4-F1
#
_cell.length_a   1.000
_cell.length_b   1.000
_cell.length_c   1.000
_cell.angle_alpha   90.00
_cell.angle_beta   90.00
_cell.angle_gamma   90.00
#
_symmetry.space_group_name_H-M   'P 1'
#
loop_
_entity.id
_entity.type
_entity.pdbx_description
1 polymer ?
#
loop_
_entity_poly.entity_id
_entity_poly.type
_entity_poly.pdbx_seq_one_letter_code
_entity_poly.pdbx_strand_id
1 'polypeptide(L)'
;MKYLYNYPLPPQNYLAEEILLGIILINPDIFPNIVPSIKAESFFLESHQLIYIHLIEIYKKNKLHPLELLYYLSNTKTLYKIGGINKIMEMMKQSQIFISSKNINIYTKELIELINNDYIKRLMIQYGYNIIRLAYVKQFSSYKLYNKASHYLNFTVKQIPKENFKNFQDLIGDLLLNIKYKEEKKDKKIQYSQLIKSGFIEIDKLTSGLPNGDLIVIAGRPSMGKTSFAINIANNILKHSYIGIYIFSLEMSSKQILNKFISISSNISTQDIILNNINIQQWHIIQKICNELLKTKIHINDNPNMSIDYIEYTSKLLKKEKGNIQLIIIDYLQLIQVDNYKNFNRTQELSYITRKLKLLSQYLYIPIIILSQLNRSIETRTNKKPILSDLKESGCINYKTCLDLAIYPNNYLNITKIFLIQDLINIKCVINKLTKRYSIYNLFINPYIKLLLQYIFNCQTYRLVEIFLTHNHKYLINNKWYRTNNLLDNMIISKYNIRYNLKNNYYLGNIFFIKYSKVYDIHMIEYLNFLCSNIILHNSIEQDADIVMMLYEKEHNEIRLNNEKILDIILCKNRNGPTGSCELLFSPNSTIFKNIQ
;
A
#
# COMPACT_ATOMS: atom_id res chain seq x y z
N MET A 1 35.28 -2.38 26.08
CA MET A 1 34.05 -3.12 26.48
C MET A 1 33.47 -4.08 25.43
N LYS A 2 33.96 -4.16 24.17
CA LYS A 2 33.48 -5.15 23.18
C LYS A 2 34.05 -6.58 23.33
N TYR A 3 35.00 -6.79 24.23
CA TYR A 3 35.75 -8.06 24.37
C TYR A 3 35.35 -8.92 25.60
N LEU A 4 34.33 -8.52 26.37
CA LEU A 4 33.98 -9.21 27.63
C LEU A 4 32.78 -10.17 27.52
N TYR A 5 32.03 -10.15 26.40
CA TYR A 5 30.88 -11.02 26.21
C TYR A 5 30.89 -11.64 24.81
N ASN A 6 31.16 -12.95 24.73
CA ASN A 6 31.10 -13.74 23.49
C ASN A 6 29.66 -13.96 22.98
N TYR A 7 28.65 -13.56 23.74
CA TYR A 7 27.24 -13.68 23.37
C TYR A 7 26.52 -12.33 23.50
N PRO A 8 25.60 -11.99 22.58
CA PRO A 8 24.76 -10.82 22.71
C PRO A 8 23.92 -10.91 24.00
N LEU A 9 23.86 -9.81 24.74
CA LEU A 9 22.97 -9.69 25.90
C LEU A 9 21.51 -9.92 25.47
N PRO A 10 20.66 -10.50 26.33
CA PRO A 10 19.24 -10.62 26.04
C PRO A 10 18.63 -9.23 25.78
N PRO A 11 17.66 -9.13 24.85
CA PRO A 11 17.03 -7.86 24.51
C PRO A 11 16.33 -7.25 25.73
N GLN A 12 16.70 -6.01 26.02
CA GLN A 12 16.30 -5.27 27.21
C GLN A 12 16.25 -3.77 26.90
N ASN A 13 15.36 -3.05 27.58
CA ASN A 13 15.31 -1.60 27.54
C ASN A 13 14.99 -1.05 28.94
N TYR A 14 16.02 -0.99 29.79
CA TYR A 14 15.88 -0.55 31.17
C TYR A 14 15.39 0.90 31.29
N LEU A 15 15.78 1.78 30.35
CA LEU A 15 15.33 3.17 30.32
C LEU A 15 13.81 3.26 30.09
N ALA A 16 13.27 2.48 29.15
CA ALA A 16 11.83 2.48 28.91
C ALA A 16 11.05 1.99 30.14
N GLU A 17 11.58 0.99 30.85
CA GLU A 17 11.00 0.49 32.09
C GLU A 17 11.02 1.53 33.22
N GLU A 18 12.15 2.22 33.43
CA GLU A 18 12.29 3.28 34.43
C GLU A 18 11.32 4.44 34.15
N ILE A 19 11.24 4.88 32.89
CA ILE A 19 10.34 5.97 32.49
C ILE A 19 8.88 5.55 32.68
N LEU A 20 8.47 4.35 32.26
CA LEU A 20 7.09 3.89 32.40
C LEU A 20 6.66 3.82 33.86
N LEU A 21 7.49 3.19 34.71
CA LEU A 21 7.23 3.10 36.15
C LEU A 21 7.21 4.48 36.81
N GLY A 22 8.13 5.38 36.42
CA GLY A 22 8.12 6.76 36.89
C GLY A 22 6.85 7.53 36.51
N ILE A 23 6.35 7.37 35.28
CA ILE A 23 5.07 7.98 34.84
C ILE A 23 3.91 7.49 35.71
N ILE A 24 3.86 6.19 36.00
CA ILE A 24 2.83 5.60 36.87
C ILE A 24 2.88 6.18 38.28
N LEU A 25 4.09 6.38 38.81
CA LEU A 25 4.29 6.95 40.15
C LEU A 25 3.92 8.43 40.24
N ILE A 26 4.13 9.21 39.18
CA ILE A 26 3.80 10.64 39.20
C ILE A 26 2.31 10.87 38.88
N ASN A 27 1.76 10.11 37.93
CA ASN A 27 0.38 10.22 37.51
C ASN A 27 -0.35 8.85 37.62
N PRO A 28 -0.80 8.47 38.83
CA PRO A 28 -1.39 7.15 39.08
C PRO A 28 -2.72 6.94 38.34
N ASP A 29 -3.40 8.00 37.89
CA ASP A 29 -4.68 7.91 37.17
C ASP A 29 -4.57 7.18 35.82
N ILE A 30 -3.35 7.08 35.25
CA ILE A 30 -3.11 6.40 33.97
C ILE A 30 -2.99 4.88 34.16
N PHE A 31 -2.68 4.41 35.37
CA PHE A 31 -2.41 3.00 35.63
C PHE A 31 -3.52 2.03 35.17
N PRO A 32 -4.82 2.31 35.35
CA PRO A 32 -5.90 1.44 34.88
C PRO A 32 -5.84 1.15 33.37
N ASN A 33 -5.38 2.11 32.57
CA ASN A 33 -5.23 1.95 31.12
C ASN A 33 -4.00 1.12 30.75
N ILE A 34 -2.98 1.07 31.63
CA ILE A 34 -1.71 0.37 31.41
C ILE A 34 -1.84 -1.13 31.77
N VAL A 35 -2.52 -1.46 32.88
CA VAL A 35 -2.69 -2.84 33.39
C VAL A 35 -3.08 -3.88 32.31
N PRO A 36 -4.05 -3.65 31.40
CA PRO A 36 -4.42 -4.66 30.41
C PRO A 36 -3.34 -4.88 29.33
N SER A 37 -2.39 -3.96 29.18
CA SER A 37 -1.45 -3.93 28.07
C SER A 37 -0.04 -4.45 28.38
N ILE A 38 0.33 -4.55 29.66
CA ILE A 38 1.65 -4.99 30.09
C ILE A 38 1.54 -5.99 31.24
N LYS A 39 2.34 -7.06 31.18
CA LYS A 39 2.43 -8.06 32.25
C LYS A 39 3.68 -7.83 33.09
N ALA A 40 3.68 -8.27 34.35
CA ALA A 40 4.82 -8.12 35.24
C ALA A 40 6.10 -8.78 34.69
N GLU A 41 5.97 -9.91 34.01
CA GLU A 41 7.11 -10.63 33.41
C GLU A 41 7.72 -9.91 32.20
N SER A 42 7.08 -8.85 31.72
CA SER A 42 7.57 -8.03 30.59
C SER A 42 8.76 -7.16 30.99
N PHE A 43 8.90 -6.85 32.28
CA PHE A 43 10.05 -6.14 32.82
C PHE A 43 11.27 -7.07 32.87
N PHE A 44 12.42 -6.58 32.40
CA PHE A 44 13.67 -7.32 32.40
C PHE A 44 14.34 -7.33 33.78
N LEU A 45 14.35 -6.18 34.45
CA LEU A 45 14.97 -6.06 35.77
C LEU A 45 14.02 -6.57 36.86
N GLU A 46 14.53 -7.46 37.72
CA GLU A 46 13.76 -8.02 38.84
C GLU A 46 13.23 -6.92 39.78
N SER A 47 14.03 -5.86 40.00
CA SER A 47 13.61 -4.69 40.78
C SER A 47 12.37 -4.01 40.18
N HIS A 48 12.31 -3.84 38.86
CA HIS A 48 11.17 -3.23 38.17
C HIS A 48 9.94 -4.14 38.17
N GLN A 49 10.16 -5.44 37.98
CA GLN A 49 9.11 -6.44 38.10
C GLN A 49 8.46 -6.41 39.49
N LEU A 50 9.28 -6.36 40.56
CA LEU A 50 8.79 -6.27 41.94
C LEU A 50 8.00 -4.98 42.19
N ILE A 51 8.48 -3.83 41.71
CA ILE A 51 7.73 -2.57 41.80
C ILE A 51 6.36 -2.72 41.14
N TYR A 52 6.32 -3.25 39.91
CA TYR A 52 5.08 -3.38 39.15
C TYR A 52 4.09 -4.36 39.79
N ILE A 53 4.56 -5.49 40.32
CA ILE A 53 3.72 -6.45 41.06
C ILE A 53 3.04 -5.76 42.25
N HIS A 54 3.80 -5.01 43.05
CA HIS A 54 3.24 -4.31 44.20
C HIS A 54 2.29 -3.18 43.80
N LEU A 55 2.55 -2.48 42.69
CA LEU A 55 1.60 -1.51 42.12
C LEU A 55 0.26 -2.18 41.76
N ILE A 56 0.28 -3.39 41.17
CA ILE A 56 -0.94 -4.15 40.88
C ILE A 56 -1.66 -4.56 42.17
N GLU A 57 -0.94 -5.02 43.19
CA GLU A 57 -1.52 -5.43 44.48
C GLU A 57 -2.23 -4.27 45.19
N ILE A 58 -1.62 -3.08 45.18
CA ILE A 58 -2.19 -1.86 45.73
C ILE A 58 -3.42 -1.44 44.93
N TYR A 59 -3.30 -1.45 43.59
CA TYR A 59 -4.42 -1.11 42.70
C TYR A 59 -5.64 -2.01 42.90
N LYS A 60 -5.45 -3.30 43.22
CA LYS A 60 -6.56 -4.21 43.55
C LYS A 60 -7.24 -3.88 44.88
N LYS A 61 -6.52 -3.23 45.81
CA LYS A 61 -7.02 -2.91 47.15
C LYS A 61 -7.66 -1.53 47.24
N ASN A 62 -7.24 -0.52 46.45
CA ASN A 62 -7.81 0.84 46.35
C ASN A 62 -7.15 1.68 45.22
N LYS A 63 -7.47 2.99 45.11
CA LYS A 63 -6.78 3.94 44.21
C LYS A 63 -5.28 4.00 44.54
N LEU A 64 -4.45 3.91 43.51
CA LEU A 64 -2.99 3.94 43.63
C LEU A 64 -2.48 5.27 44.17
N HIS A 65 -1.88 5.24 45.36
CA HIS A 65 -1.10 6.35 45.89
C HIS A 65 0.38 5.97 46.03
N PRO A 66 1.34 6.77 45.52
CA PRO A 66 2.77 6.46 45.58
C PRO A 66 3.31 6.29 47.01
N LEU A 67 2.73 7.00 47.98
CA LEU A 67 3.08 6.87 49.38
C LEU A 67 2.72 5.48 49.95
N GLU A 68 1.60 4.91 49.49
CA GLU A 68 1.16 3.57 49.87
C GLU A 68 2.13 2.52 49.33
N LEU A 69 2.67 2.71 48.13
CA LEU A 69 3.73 1.86 47.58
C LEU A 69 4.98 1.89 48.46
N LEU A 70 5.44 3.07 48.87
CA LEU A 70 6.63 3.19 49.73
C LEU A 70 6.42 2.49 51.08
N TYR A 71 5.24 2.68 51.70
CA TYR A 71 4.89 2.01 52.95
C TYR A 71 4.80 0.50 52.79
N TYR A 72 4.24 0.02 51.67
CA TYR A 72 4.17 -1.41 51.38
C TYR A 72 5.57 -2.01 51.21
N LEU A 73 6.42 -1.37 50.40
CA LEU A 73 7.80 -1.79 50.14
C LEU A 73 8.67 -1.81 51.42
N SER A 74 8.46 -0.86 52.34
CA SER A 74 9.14 -0.86 53.63
C SER A 74 8.67 -2.02 54.51
N ASN A 75 7.37 -2.27 54.57
CA ASN A 75 6.80 -3.33 55.42
C ASN A 75 7.19 -4.73 54.94
N THR A 76 7.25 -4.95 53.63
CA THR A 76 7.64 -6.23 53.02
C THR A 76 9.16 -6.44 52.99
N LYS A 77 9.96 -5.49 53.49
CA LYS A 77 11.43 -5.49 53.42
C LYS A 77 11.97 -5.62 51.99
N THR A 78 11.17 -5.33 50.95
CA THR A 78 11.60 -5.40 49.54
C THR A 78 12.24 -4.10 49.05
N LEU A 79 12.09 -3.00 49.80
CA LEU A 79 12.67 -1.69 49.47
C LEU A 79 14.19 -1.75 49.23
N TYR A 80 14.93 -2.50 50.04
CA TYR A 80 16.38 -2.67 49.87
C TYR A 80 16.75 -3.45 48.60
N LYS A 81 15.93 -4.44 48.19
CA LYS A 81 16.14 -5.21 46.96
C LYS A 81 15.95 -4.37 45.70
N ILE A 82 15.12 -3.33 45.78
CA ILE A 82 14.79 -2.43 44.67
C ILE A 82 15.85 -1.32 44.51
N GLY A 83 16.82 -1.21 45.42
CA GLY A 83 17.83 -0.14 45.42
C GLY A 83 17.46 1.06 46.30
N GLY A 84 16.46 0.90 47.17
CA GLY A 84 16.05 1.92 48.14
C GLY A 84 15.21 3.06 47.54
N ILE A 85 14.90 4.03 48.40
CA ILE A 85 14.07 5.20 48.03
C ILE A 85 14.73 6.04 46.94
N ASN A 86 16.06 6.12 46.94
CA ASN A 86 16.81 6.88 45.94
C ASN A 86 16.53 6.40 44.51
N LYS A 87 16.37 5.09 44.31
CA LYS A 87 16.08 4.54 42.99
C LYS A 87 14.69 4.95 42.48
N ILE A 88 13.69 4.90 43.36
CA ILE A 88 12.32 5.34 43.06
C ILE A 88 12.31 6.83 42.71
N MET A 89 13.02 7.65 43.48
CA MET A 89 13.15 9.08 43.22
C MET A 89 13.84 9.38 41.89
N GLU A 90 14.84 8.60 41.50
CA GLU A 90 15.51 8.72 40.20
C GLU A 90 14.55 8.42 39.03
N MET A 91 13.77 7.34 39.13
CA MET A 91 12.76 6.98 38.12
C MET A 91 11.69 8.08 37.96
N MET A 92 11.24 8.65 39.08
CA MET A 92 10.33 9.81 39.06
C MET A 92 10.97 11.02 38.37
N LYS A 93 12.24 11.34 38.68
CA LYS A 93 12.94 12.46 38.03
C LYS A 93 13.07 12.28 36.52
N GLN A 94 13.46 11.09 36.06
CA GLN A 94 13.61 10.82 34.63
C GLN A 94 12.28 10.91 33.86
N SER A 95 11.19 10.43 34.47
CA SER A 95 9.86 10.40 33.84
C SER A 95 9.17 11.77 33.76
N GLN A 96 9.55 12.74 34.59
CA GLN A 96 8.93 14.06 34.65
C GLN A 96 8.90 14.79 33.29
N ILE A 97 9.90 14.56 32.44
CA ILE A 97 10.02 15.15 31.09
C ILE A 97 8.85 14.75 30.18
N PHE A 98 8.29 13.54 30.38
CA PHE A 98 7.27 12.97 29.50
C PHE A 98 5.83 13.32 29.93
N ILE A 99 5.66 13.92 31.10
CA ILE A 99 4.36 14.15 31.74
C ILE A 99 3.76 15.51 31.39
N SER A 100 4.60 16.53 31.17
CA SER A 100 4.16 17.92 30.91
C SER A 100 3.50 18.12 29.55
N SER A 101 3.37 17.07 28.73
CA SER A 101 2.79 17.15 27.39
C SER A 101 1.32 16.69 27.36
N LYS A 102 0.51 17.29 26.48
CA LYS A 102 -0.83 16.77 26.11
C LYS A 102 -0.80 15.33 25.57
N ASN A 103 0.37 14.74 25.34
CA ASN A 103 0.59 13.49 24.65
C ASN A 103 1.00 12.32 25.59
N ILE A 104 0.77 12.43 26.90
CA ILE A 104 1.14 11.38 27.87
C ILE A 104 0.62 9.98 27.47
N ASN A 105 -0.58 9.90 26.90
CA ASN A 105 -1.18 8.64 26.42
C ASN A 105 -0.44 8.06 25.20
N ILE A 106 0.18 8.90 24.38
CA ILE A 106 0.95 8.47 23.20
C ILE A 106 2.29 7.90 23.67
N TYR A 107 3.02 8.65 24.51
CA TYR A 107 4.32 8.21 25.02
C TYR A 107 4.22 6.94 25.88
N THR A 108 3.20 6.84 26.73
CA THR A 108 2.97 5.61 27.51
C THR A 108 2.72 4.40 26.60
N LYS A 109 1.93 4.57 25.53
CA LYS A 109 1.68 3.51 24.54
C LYS A 109 2.96 3.08 23.82
N GLU A 110 3.78 4.03 23.38
CA GLU A 110 5.07 3.75 22.73
C GLU A 110 6.04 3.02 23.68
N LEU A 111 6.11 3.43 24.95
CA LEU A 111 6.94 2.76 25.97
C LEU A 111 6.48 1.31 26.24
N ILE A 112 5.17 1.10 26.36
CA ILE A 112 4.60 -0.25 26.51
C ILE A 112 4.94 -1.13 25.30
N GLU A 113 4.85 -0.58 24.09
CA GLU A 113 5.18 -1.31 22.87
C GLU A 113 6.66 -1.71 22.83
N LEU A 114 7.58 -0.82 23.24
CA LEU A 114 9.00 -1.12 23.35
C LEU A 114 9.28 -2.26 24.33
N ILE A 115 8.72 -2.19 25.55
CA ILE A 115 8.93 -3.22 26.59
C ILE A 115 8.36 -4.57 26.15
N ASN A 116 7.15 -4.58 25.57
CA ASN A 116 6.52 -5.81 25.08
C ASN A 116 7.31 -6.44 23.91
N ASN A 117 7.85 -5.61 23.00
CA ASN A 117 8.67 -6.09 21.90
C ASN A 117 9.93 -6.80 22.40
N ASP A 118 10.63 -6.22 23.38
CA ASP A 118 11.81 -6.86 23.96
C ASP A 118 11.46 -8.10 24.78
N TYR A 119 10.34 -8.10 25.50
CA TYR A 119 9.81 -9.30 26.17
C TYR A 119 9.53 -10.45 25.19
N ILE A 120 8.88 -10.17 24.05
CA ILE A 120 8.62 -11.18 23.02
C ILE A 120 9.94 -11.75 22.47
N LYS A 121 10.94 -10.90 22.21
CA LYS A 121 12.26 -11.37 21.76
C LYS A 121 12.91 -12.27 22.82
N ARG A 122 12.81 -11.94 24.11
CA ARG A 122 13.34 -12.80 25.20
C ARG A 122 12.62 -14.15 25.26
N LEU A 123 11.30 -14.18 25.15
CA LEU A 123 10.53 -15.42 25.08
C LEU A 123 10.94 -16.27 23.87
N MET A 124 11.14 -15.65 22.70
CA MET A 124 11.60 -16.37 21.51
C MET A 124 12.98 -17.00 21.70
N ILE A 125 13.92 -16.29 22.34
CA ILE A 125 15.25 -16.83 22.67
C ILE A 125 15.10 -18.02 23.64
N GLN A 126 14.35 -17.85 24.73
CA GLN A 126 14.15 -18.89 25.75
C GLN A 126 13.50 -20.13 25.16
N TYR A 127 12.42 -19.96 24.39
CA TYR A 127 11.72 -21.05 23.75
C TYR A 127 12.52 -21.69 22.62
N GLY A 128 13.31 -20.92 21.88
CA GLY A 128 14.27 -21.43 20.91
C GLY A 128 15.26 -22.40 21.55
N TYR A 129 15.87 -22.02 22.68
CA TYR A 129 16.75 -22.93 23.44
C TYR A 129 16.02 -24.17 23.94
N ASN A 130 14.77 -24.04 24.43
CA ASN A 130 13.98 -25.19 24.85
C ASN A 130 13.69 -26.14 23.68
N ILE A 131 13.37 -25.62 22.50
CA ILE A 131 13.14 -26.42 21.28
C ILE A 131 14.44 -27.15 20.87
N ILE A 132 15.58 -26.45 20.89
CA ILE A 132 16.90 -27.07 20.62
C ILE A 132 17.17 -28.19 21.62
N ARG A 133 16.93 -27.94 22.92
CA ARG A 133 17.13 -28.94 23.98
C ARG A 133 16.22 -30.16 23.78
N LEU A 134 14.98 -29.96 23.33
CA LEU A 134 14.07 -31.07 23.04
C LEU A 134 14.60 -31.98 21.92
N ALA A 135 15.31 -31.43 20.93
CA ALA A 135 15.88 -32.21 19.82
C ALA A 135 17.01 -33.15 20.27
N TYR A 136 17.74 -32.82 21.35
CA TYR A 136 18.80 -33.67 21.89
C TYR A 136 18.29 -34.85 22.73
N VAL A 137 17.02 -34.86 23.14
CA VAL A 137 16.47 -35.91 24.00
C VAL A 137 16.03 -37.12 23.16
N LYS A 138 16.80 -38.22 23.25
CA LYS A 138 16.63 -39.44 22.43
C LYS A 138 15.30 -40.20 22.60
N GLN A 139 14.51 -39.93 23.64
CA GLN A 139 13.31 -40.70 23.99
C GLN A 139 11.97 -40.12 23.49
N PHE A 140 11.97 -39.01 22.74
CA PHE A 140 10.71 -38.44 22.25
C PHE A 140 10.30 -38.98 20.87
N SER A 141 9.07 -39.46 20.75
CA SER A 141 8.40 -39.65 19.46
C SER A 141 8.28 -38.31 18.72
N SER A 142 8.46 -38.30 17.40
CA SER A 142 8.38 -37.10 16.54
C SER A 142 7.13 -36.24 16.78
N TYR A 143 5.97 -36.87 16.96
CA TYR A 143 4.70 -36.19 17.24
C TYR A 143 4.70 -35.40 18.56
N LYS A 144 5.25 -35.98 19.64
CA LYS A 144 5.35 -35.31 20.96
C LYS A 144 6.33 -34.15 20.92
N LEU A 145 7.43 -34.27 20.15
CA LEU A 145 8.39 -33.20 19.94
C LEU A 145 7.73 -32.01 19.22
N TYR A 146 7.03 -32.27 18.10
CA TYR A 146 6.31 -31.25 17.35
C TYR A 146 5.27 -30.52 18.20
N ASN A 147 4.43 -31.25 18.95
CA ASN A 147 3.39 -30.64 19.77
C ASN A 147 3.98 -29.74 20.86
N LYS A 148 5.08 -30.17 21.49
CA LYS A 148 5.73 -29.38 22.55
C LYS A 148 6.43 -28.14 21.98
N ALA A 149 7.07 -28.25 20.82
CA ALA A 149 7.64 -27.11 20.11
C ALA A 149 6.56 -26.11 19.66
N SER A 150 5.47 -26.61 19.07
CA SER A 150 4.32 -25.80 18.64
C SER A 150 3.64 -25.10 19.81
N HIS A 151 3.60 -25.73 20.98
CA HIS A 151 3.06 -25.12 22.20
C HIS A 151 3.84 -23.87 22.62
N TYR A 152 5.18 -23.91 22.58
CA TYR A 152 6.00 -22.73 22.86
C TYR A 152 5.75 -21.59 21.87
N LEU A 153 5.62 -21.89 20.58
CA LEU A 153 5.30 -20.90 19.55
C LEU A 153 3.89 -20.32 19.72
N ASN A 154 2.91 -21.14 20.06
CA ASN A 154 1.54 -20.66 20.29
C ASN A 154 1.44 -19.73 21.51
N PHE A 155 2.30 -19.92 22.52
CA PHE A 155 2.38 -18.99 23.64
C PHE A 155 2.91 -17.61 23.25
N THR A 156 3.91 -17.53 22.35
CA THR A 156 4.41 -16.22 21.90
C THR A 156 3.35 -15.49 21.07
N VAL A 157 2.61 -16.21 20.21
CA VAL A 157 1.50 -15.63 19.42
C VAL A 157 0.42 -15.01 20.30
N LYS A 158 0.09 -15.62 21.45
CA LYS A 158 -0.90 -15.07 22.41
C LYS A 158 -0.44 -13.77 23.07
N GLN A 159 0.86 -13.50 23.12
CA GLN A 159 1.44 -12.32 23.76
C GLN A 159 1.62 -11.15 22.78
N ILE A 160 1.51 -11.39 21.47
CA ILE A 160 1.49 -10.34 20.46
C ILE A 160 0.14 -9.61 20.60
N PRO A 161 0.12 -8.27 20.75
CA PRO A 161 -1.12 -7.52 20.78
C PRO A 161 -1.91 -7.81 19.50
N LYS A 162 -3.15 -8.29 19.66
CA LYS A 162 -4.05 -8.49 18.51
C LYS A 162 -4.34 -7.12 17.93
N GLU A 163 -3.83 -6.84 16.74
CA GLU A 163 -4.13 -5.61 16.01
C GLU A 163 -5.64 -5.39 15.95
N ASN A 164 -6.06 -4.12 16.06
CA ASN A 164 -7.41 -3.58 16.02
C ASN A 164 -8.45 -4.38 15.19
N PHE A 165 -8.96 -5.48 15.74
CA PHE A 165 -10.20 -6.07 15.25
C PHE A 165 -11.35 -5.23 15.82
N LYS A 166 -11.88 -4.29 15.03
CA LYS A 166 -13.21 -3.77 15.31
C LYS A 166 -14.20 -4.90 15.07
N ASN A 167 -14.99 -5.27 16.08
CA ASN A 167 -16.06 -6.24 15.85
C ASN A 167 -17.08 -5.64 14.87
N PHE A 168 -17.67 -6.48 14.03
CA PHE A 168 -18.70 -6.03 13.09
C PHE A 168 -19.88 -5.36 13.82
N GLN A 169 -20.16 -5.79 15.06
CA GLN A 169 -21.14 -5.16 15.95
C GLN A 169 -20.78 -3.71 16.30
N ASP A 170 -19.51 -3.42 16.56
CA ASP A 170 -19.03 -2.06 16.84
C ASP A 170 -19.13 -1.18 15.59
N LEU A 171 -18.84 -1.74 14.40
CA LEU A 171 -19.00 -1.03 13.12
C LEU A 171 -20.46 -0.72 12.82
N ILE A 172 -21.39 -1.66 13.10
CA ILE A 172 -22.83 -1.41 12.99
C ILE A 172 -23.26 -0.34 13.99
N GLY A 173 -22.77 -0.40 15.23
CA GLY A 173 -23.02 0.61 16.26
C GLY A 173 -22.59 2.00 15.80
N ASP A 174 -21.33 2.14 15.36
CA ASP A 174 -20.77 3.38 14.79
C ASP A 174 -21.62 3.88 13.61
N LEU A 175 -22.06 2.99 12.72
CA LEU A 175 -22.85 3.34 11.53
C LEU A 175 -24.26 3.79 11.91
N LEU A 176 -24.96 3.08 12.80
CA LEU A 176 -26.30 3.45 13.29
C LEU A 176 -26.27 4.76 14.06
N LEU A 177 -25.25 4.99 14.90
CA LEU A 177 -25.04 6.26 15.58
C LEU A 177 -24.84 7.40 14.56
N ASN A 178 -24.01 7.19 13.54
CA ASN A 178 -23.78 8.18 12.49
C ASN A 178 -25.05 8.49 11.67
N ILE A 179 -25.94 7.52 11.45
CA ILE A 179 -27.23 7.76 10.79
C ILE A 179 -28.18 8.51 11.71
N LYS A 180 -28.36 8.05 12.95
CA LYS A 180 -29.32 8.62 13.91
C LYS A 180 -29.01 10.07 14.28
N TYR A 181 -27.74 10.40 14.48
CA TYR A 181 -27.29 11.74 14.88
C TYR A 181 -26.90 12.65 13.70
N LYS A 182 -27.10 12.22 12.45
CA LYS A 182 -26.89 13.08 11.26
C LYS A 182 -27.93 14.20 11.16
N GLU A 183 -29.13 14.00 11.70
CA GLU A 183 -30.21 14.99 11.64
C GLU A 183 -30.09 16.10 12.69
N GLU A 184 -29.52 15.81 13.87
CA GLU A 184 -29.37 16.80 14.97
C GLU A 184 -28.14 17.72 14.83
N LYS A 185 -27.20 17.43 13.92
CA LYS A 185 -25.98 18.24 13.71
C LYS A 185 -26.15 19.40 12.70
N LYS A 186 -27.35 19.96 12.56
CA LYS A 186 -27.56 21.17 11.74
C LYS A 186 -27.07 22.46 12.43
N ASP A 187 -26.96 22.50 13.77
CA ASP A 187 -26.69 23.75 14.51
C ASP A 187 -25.32 23.88 15.18
N LYS A 188 -24.35 23.00 14.90
CA LYS A 188 -22.96 23.21 15.33
C LYS A 188 -22.01 23.08 14.16
N LYS A 189 -21.27 24.16 13.87
CA LYS A 189 -20.18 24.32 12.90
C LYS A 189 -19.06 23.27 13.06
N ILE A 190 -19.35 22.01 12.77
CA ILE A 190 -18.37 20.92 12.63
C ILE A 190 -18.50 20.42 11.19
N GLN A 191 -17.99 21.23 10.26
CA GLN A 191 -17.86 20.91 8.83
C GLN A 191 -16.69 19.96 8.61
N TYR A 192 -16.84 18.67 8.91
CA TYR A 192 -15.90 17.64 8.46
C TYR A 192 -16.63 16.35 8.08
N SER A 193 -17.52 16.43 7.08
CA SER A 193 -17.96 15.28 6.26
C SER A 193 -18.81 15.73 5.06
N GLN A 194 -18.45 16.84 4.41
CA GLN A 194 -19.03 17.13 3.09
C GLN A 194 -18.30 16.26 2.06
N LEU A 195 -19.04 15.38 1.40
CA LEU A 195 -18.55 14.65 0.23
C LEU A 195 -18.04 15.66 -0.80
N ILE A 196 -16.77 15.55 -1.15
CA ILE A 196 -16.14 16.42 -2.15
C ILE A 196 -16.73 16.07 -3.50
N LYS A 197 -17.24 17.06 -4.22
CA LYS A 197 -17.83 16.87 -5.56
C LYS A 197 -16.86 17.34 -6.63
N SER A 198 -16.84 16.66 -7.77
CA SER A 198 -16.00 17.04 -8.91
C SER A 198 -16.49 18.32 -9.60
N GLY A 199 -17.77 18.65 -9.44
CA GLY A 199 -18.42 19.80 -10.10
C GLY A 199 -19.01 19.46 -11.47
N PHE A 200 -18.81 18.22 -11.94
CA PHE A 200 -19.46 17.70 -13.15
C PHE A 200 -20.64 16.82 -12.75
N ILE A 201 -21.84 17.18 -13.20
CA ILE A 201 -23.10 16.62 -12.68
C ILE A 201 -23.19 15.13 -12.99
N GLU A 202 -22.83 14.73 -14.21
CA GLU A 202 -22.89 13.33 -14.63
C GLU A 202 -21.84 12.46 -13.93
N ILE A 203 -20.63 13.00 -13.74
CA ILE A 203 -19.56 12.31 -13.02
C ILE A 203 -19.96 12.13 -11.56
N ASP A 204 -20.43 13.19 -10.91
CA ASP A 204 -20.85 13.14 -9.50
C ASP A 204 -22.04 12.20 -9.29
N LYS A 205 -22.92 12.03 -10.28
CA LYS A 205 -23.99 11.02 -10.25
C LYS A 205 -23.41 9.60 -10.31
N LEU A 206 -22.40 9.36 -11.15
CA LEU A 206 -21.78 8.03 -11.31
C LEU A 206 -20.88 7.65 -10.11
N THR A 207 -20.13 8.61 -9.56
CA THR A 207 -19.15 8.36 -8.49
C THR A 207 -19.66 8.70 -7.10
N SER A 208 -20.83 9.34 -6.98
CA SER A 208 -21.30 9.97 -5.74
C SER A 208 -20.31 11.00 -5.16
N GLY A 209 -19.54 11.67 -6.03
CA GLY A 209 -18.46 12.59 -5.69
C GLY A 209 -17.08 11.93 -5.68
N LEU A 210 -16.14 12.48 -4.91
CA LEU A 210 -14.77 12.00 -4.73
C LEU A 210 -14.64 11.43 -3.31
N PRO A 211 -14.83 10.11 -3.14
CA PRO A 211 -14.82 9.47 -1.83
C PRO A 211 -13.47 9.58 -1.12
N ASN A 212 -13.52 9.82 0.20
CA ASN A 212 -12.34 9.89 1.05
C ASN A 212 -11.68 8.51 1.19
N GLY A 213 -10.34 8.48 1.11
CA GLY A 213 -9.59 7.23 1.21
C GLY A 213 -9.40 6.50 -0.12
N ASP A 214 -9.99 6.99 -1.21
CA ASP A 214 -9.91 6.35 -2.52
C ASP A 214 -8.77 6.89 -3.39
N LEU A 215 -8.21 5.97 -4.17
CA LEU A 215 -7.25 6.25 -5.23
C LEU A 215 -8.01 6.30 -6.56
N ILE A 216 -8.05 7.49 -7.15
CA ILE A 216 -8.76 7.79 -8.39
C ILE A 216 -7.72 7.95 -9.50
N VAL A 217 -7.75 7.07 -10.49
CA VAL A 217 -6.85 7.13 -11.65
C VAL A 217 -7.58 7.81 -12.80
N ILE A 218 -6.99 8.88 -13.34
CA ILE A 218 -7.46 9.52 -14.58
C ILE A 218 -6.43 9.24 -15.66
N ALA A 219 -6.85 8.54 -16.70
CA ALA A 219 -5.97 8.10 -17.77
C ALA A 219 -6.42 8.55 -19.15
N GLY A 220 -5.49 8.59 -20.09
CA GLY A 220 -5.76 9.04 -21.45
C GLY A 220 -4.48 9.09 -22.28
N ARG A 221 -4.64 9.18 -23.60
CA ARG A 221 -3.52 9.42 -24.53
C ARG A 221 -2.89 10.81 -24.31
N PRO A 222 -1.66 11.04 -24.80
CA PRO A 222 -1.09 12.40 -24.84
C PRO A 222 -2.08 13.39 -25.45
N SER A 223 -2.08 14.63 -24.96
CA SER A 223 -2.92 15.74 -25.47
C SER A 223 -4.44 15.60 -25.34
N MET A 224 -4.96 14.54 -24.69
CA MET A 224 -6.40 14.36 -24.42
C MET A 224 -6.94 15.21 -23.26
N GLY A 225 -6.14 16.13 -22.71
CA GLY A 225 -6.58 17.06 -21.66
C GLY A 225 -6.58 16.53 -20.22
N LYS A 226 -5.88 15.42 -19.90
CA LYS A 226 -5.80 14.83 -18.54
C LYS A 226 -5.54 15.86 -17.43
N THR A 227 -4.45 16.62 -17.55
CA THR A 227 -4.08 17.66 -16.58
C THR A 227 -5.12 18.76 -16.51
N SER A 228 -5.64 19.19 -17.66
CA SER A 228 -6.68 20.22 -17.73
C SER A 228 -7.96 19.75 -17.03
N PHE A 229 -8.36 18.50 -17.21
CA PHE A 229 -9.50 17.91 -16.53
C PHE A 229 -9.33 17.88 -15.01
N ALA A 230 -8.17 17.45 -14.51
CA ALA A 230 -7.88 17.47 -13.07
C ALA A 230 -7.85 18.89 -12.48
N ILE A 231 -7.32 19.88 -13.21
CA ILE A 231 -7.34 21.29 -12.80
C ILE A 231 -8.77 21.86 -12.82
N ASN A 232 -9.61 21.47 -13.78
CA ASN A 232 -11.03 21.87 -13.78
C ASN A 232 -11.76 21.33 -12.53
N ILE A 233 -11.54 20.05 -12.18
CA ILE A 233 -12.06 19.46 -10.93
C ILE A 233 -11.59 20.28 -9.71
N ALA A 234 -10.28 20.57 -9.63
CA ALA A 234 -9.72 21.37 -8.54
C ALA A 234 -10.37 22.76 -8.47
N ASN A 235 -10.51 23.44 -9.61
CA ASN A 235 -11.11 24.77 -9.69
C ASN A 235 -12.58 24.78 -9.23
N ASN A 236 -13.35 23.77 -9.63
CA ASN A 236 -14.75 23.63 -9.19
C ASN A 236 -14.84 23.44 -7.67
N ILE A 237 -13.99 22.58 -7.10
CA ILE A 237 -13.95 22.34 -5.65
C ILE A 237 -13.65 23.64 -4.89
N LEU A 238 -12.67 24.42 -5.36
CA LEU A 238 -12.27 25.67 -4.73
C LEU A 238 -13.36 26.76 -4.79
N LYS A 239 -14.18 26.77 -5.84
CA LYS A 239 -15.32 27.69 -5.96
C LYS A 239 -16.44 27.37 -4.97
N HIS A 240 -16.66 26.09 -4.68
CA HIS A 240 -17.78 25.64 -3.86
C HIS A 240 -17.43 25.41 -2.39
N SER A 241 -16.14 25.33 -2.04
CA SER A 241 -15.71 24.93 -0.70
C SER A 241 -14.35 25.52 -0.31
N TYR A 242 -14.18 25.82 0.99
CA TYR A 242 -12.90 26.28 1.57
C TYR A 242 -11.95 25.10 1.86
N ILE A 243 -11.70 24.29 0.85
CA ILE A 243 -10.88 23.09 0.93
C ILE A 243 -9.44 23.41 0.49
N GLY A 244 -8.45 22.84 1.19
CA GLY A 244 -7.07 22.85 0.76
C GLY A 244 -6.79 21.77 -0.29
N ILE A 245 -6.11 22.14 -1.37
CA ILE A 245 -5.72 21.22 -2.44
C ILE A 245 -4.21 21.20 -2.56
N TYR A 246 -3.64 20.00 -2.67
CA TYR A 246 -2.22 19.83 -2.96
C TYR A 246 -1.99 19.21 -4.33
N ILE A 247 -1.12 19.83 -5.13
CA ILE A 247 -0.82 19.40 -6.49
C ILE A 247 0.67 19.09 -6.59
N PHE A 248 1.00 17.82 -6.84
CA PHE A 248 2.32 17.40 -7.27
C PHE A 248 2.36 17.38 -8.79
N SER A 249 3.15 18.27 -9.37
CA SER A 249 3.29 18.43 -10.81
C SER A 249 4.70 18.08 -11.27
N LEU A 250 4.85 16.85 -11.72
CA LEU A 250 6.11 16.29 -12.20
C LEU A 250 6.36 16.62 -13.67
N GLU A 251 5.30 16.94 -14.44
CA GLU A 251 5.40 17.25 -15.88
C GLU A 251 5.35 18.76 -16.18
N MET A 252 4.48 19.50 -15.48
CA MET A 252 4.24 20.93 -15.75
C MET A 252 4.83 21.81 -14.65
N SER A 253 5.26 23.02 -14.99
CA SER A 253 5.70 24.00 -13.98
C SER A 253 4.53 24.64 -13.25
N SER A 254 4.78 25.13 -12.04
CA SER A 254 3.82 25.89 -11.22
C SER A 254 3.21 27.08 -11.97
N LYS A 255 4.00 27.79 -12.78
CA LYS A 255 3.53 28.90 -13.63
C LYS A 255 2.55 28.44 -14.70
N GLN A 256 2.80 27.28 -15.34
CA GLN A 256 1.88 26.74 -16.34
C GLN A 256 0.56 26.28 -15.72
N ILE A 257 0.60 25.68 -14.51
CA ILE A 257 -0.61 25.32 -13.75
C ILE A 257 -1.40 26.58 -13.39
N LEU A 258 -0.73 27.63 -12.92
CA LEU A 258 -1.38 28.90 -12.61
C LEU A 258 -2.08 29.50 -13.84
N ASN A 259 -1.40 29.51 -15.00
CA ASN A 259 -1.98 29.99 -16.25
C ASN A 259 -3.24 29.19 -16.64
N LYS A 260 -3.26 27.87 -16.40
CA LYS A 260 -4.45 27.05 -16.59
C LYS A 260 -5.58 27.41 -15.63
N PHE A 261 -5.30 27.61 -14.33
CA PHE A 261 -6.33 28.08 -13.38
C PHE A 261 -6.95 29.41 -13.81
N ILE A 262 -6.12 30.36 -14.24
CA ILE A 262 -6.60 31.67 -14.72
C ILE A 262 -7.42 31.49 -16.00
N SER A 263 -6.91 30.73 -16.98
CA SER A 263 -7.61 30.46 -18.25
C SER A 263 -8.97 29.80 -18.02
N ILE A 264 -9.04 28.79 -17.17
CA ILE A 264 -10.26 28.06 -16.85
C ILE A 264 -11.29 28.95 -16.14
N SER A 265 -10.83 29.81 -15.22
CA SER A 265 -11.73 30.71 -14.47
C SER A 265 -12.17 31.94 -15.25
N SER A 266 -11.35 32.43 -16.19
CA SER A 266 -11.61 33.65 -16.98
C SER A 266 -12.24 33.37 -18.34
N ASN A 267 -12.19 32.13 -18.83
CA ASN A 267 -12.56 31.75 -20.19
C ASN A 267 -11.74 32.48 -21.28
N ILE A 268 -10.50 32.88 -20.94
CA ILE A 268 -9.52 33.46 -21.86
C ILE A 268 -8.61 32.33 -22.36
N SER A 269 -8.11 32.42 -23.60
CA SER A 269 -7.20 31.41 -24.13
C SER A 269 -5.89 31.37 -23.35
N THR A 270 -5.31 30.18 -23.19
CA THR A 270 -4.01 30.02 -22.52
C THR A 270 -2.89 30.72 -23.29
N GLN A 271 -2.98 30.78 -24.62
CA GLN A 271 -2.00 31.45 -25.47
C GLN A 271 -2.00 32.96 -25.25
N ASP A 272 -3.17 33.59 -25.17
CA ASP A 272 -3.28 35.04 -24.95
C ASP A 272 -2.71 35.44 -23.59
N ILE A 273 -2.93 34.61 -22.56
CA ILE A 273 -2.36 34.81 -21.22
C ILE A 273 -0.82 34.68 -21.25
N ILE A 274 -0.28 33.72 -22.01
CA ILE A 274 1.17 33.52 -22.11
C ILE A 274 1.84 34.66 -22.90
N LEU A 275 1.21 35.10 -23.99
CA LEU A 275 1.71 36.16 -24.87
C LEU A 275 1.42 37.57 -24.33
N ASN A 276 0.68 37.69 -23.21
CA ASN A 276 0.20 38.94 -22.63
C ASN A 276 -0.68 39.77 -23.59
N ASN A 277 -1.36 39.14 -24.54
CA ASN A 277 -2.31 39.78 -25.45
C ASN A 277 -3.67 39.90 -24.77
N ILE A 278 -3.77 40.80 -23.79
CA ILE A 278 -4.92 40.92 -22.90
C ILE A 278 -5.55 42.31 -23.03
N ASN A 279 -6.85 42.36 -23.31
CA ASN A 279 -7.61 43.61 -23.36
C ASN A 279 -7.90 44.14 -21.94
N ILE A 280 -8.17 45.44 -21.80
CA ILE A 280 -8.45 46.09 -20.51
C ILE A 280 -9.58 45.39 -19.72
N GLN A 281 -10.66 45.00 -20.42
CA GLN A 281 -11.77 44.25 -19.79
C GLN A 281 -11.33 42.87 -19.28
N GLN A 282 -10.54 42.15 -20.07
CA GLN A 282 -10.01 40.84 -19.68
C GLN A 282 -9.03 40.95 -18.50
N TRP A 283 -8.24 42.02 -18.46
CA TRP A 283 -7.34 42.31 -17.34
C TRP A 283 -8.10 42.48 -16.02
N HIS A 284 -9.23 43.21 -16.02
CA HIS A 284 -10.08 43.34 -14.84
C HIS A 284 -10.64 41.99 -14.37
N ILE A 285 -11.03 41.10 -15.30
CA ILE A 285 -11.49 39.74 -14.98
C ILE A 285 -10.36 38.93 -14.33
N ILE A 286 -9.16 38.96 -14.91
CA ILE A 286 -7.98 38.27 -14.36
C ILE A 286 -7.65 38.79 -12.96
N GLN A 287 -7.65 40.11 -12.75
CA GLN A 287 -7.37 40.71 -11.45
C GLN A 287 -8.36 40.22 -10.38
N LYS A 288 -9.66 40.15 -10.72
CA LYS A 288 -10.69 39.62 -9.83
C LYS A 288 -10.42 38.15 -9.47
N ILE A 289 -10.12 37.32 -10.46
CA ILE A 289 -9.82 35.88 -10.26
C ILE A 289 -8.56 35.70 -9.41
N CYS A 290 -7.51 36.47 -9.65
CA CYS A 290 -6.29 36.43 -8.83
C CYS A 290 -6.60 36.75 -7.36
N ASN A 291 -7.44 37.75 -7.09
CA ASN A 291 -7.88 38.09 -5.73
C ASN A 291 -8.71 36.97 -5.08
N GLU A 292 -9.48 36.21 -5.86
CA GLU A 292 -10.21 35.03 -5.37
C GLU A 292 -9.24 33.88 -5.08
N LEU A 293 -8.31 33.58 -5.99
CA LEU A 293 -7.31 32.51 -5.84
C LEU A 293 -6.37 32.76 -4.65
N LEU A 294 -5.98 34.00 -4.37
CA LEU A 294 -5.15 34.34 -3.20
C LEU A 294 -5.81 33.97 -1.85
N LYS A 295 -7.14 33.89 -1.81
CA LYS A 295 -7.89 33.48 -0.59
C LYS A 295 -7.97 31.96 -0.45
N THR A 296 -7.65 31.21 -1.51
CA THR A 296 -7.72 29.75 -1.53
C THR A 296 -6.45 29.10 -0.97
N LYS A 297 -6.58 27.86 -0.46
CA LYS A 297 -5.46 27.09 0.09
C LYS A 297 -4.92 26.08 -0.93
N ILE A 298 -4.36 26.57 -2.04
CA ILE A 298 -3.68 25.72 -3.02
C ILE A 298 -2.20 25.69 -2.70
N HIS A 299 -1.59 24.51 -2.66
CA HIS A 299 -0.14 24.40 -2.72
C HIS A 299 0.27 23.54 -3.92
N ILE A 300 1.29 23.99 -4.64
CA ILE A 300 1.82 23.34 -5.83
C ILE A 300 3.28 22.98 -5.53
N ASN A 301 3.66 21.76 -5.88
CA ASN A 301 5.04 21.31 -5.85
C ASN A 301 5.40 20.82 -7.25
N ASP A 302 6.33 21.52 -7.90
CA ASP A 302 6.79 21.24 -9.26
C ASP A 302 8.22 20.69 -9.33
N ASN A 303 8.75 20.15 -8.23
CA ASN A 303 10.07 19.51 -8.26
C ASN A 303 10.05 18.29 -9.20
N PRO A 304 10.94 18.20 -10.19
CA PRO A 304 11.02 17.02 -11.04
C PRO A 304 11.58 15.82 -10.26
N ASN A 305 11.33 14.60 -10.74
CA ASN A 305 11.91 13.36 -10.22
C ASN A 305 11.66 13.11 -8.72
N MET A 306 10.42 13.32 -8.25
CA MET A 306 10.07 13.02 -6.87
C MET A 306 9.97 11.52 -6.62
N SER A 307 10.47 11.07 -5.47
CA SER A 307 10.24 9.71 -5.00
C SER A 307 8.88 9.56 -4.33
N ILE A 308 8.31 8.35 -4.40
CA ILE A 308 7.05 8.03 -3.73
C ILE A 308 7.12 8.27 -2.21
N ASP A 309 8.29 8.06 -1.61
CA ASP A 309 8.51 8.26 -0.18
C ASP A 309 8.47 9.75 0.19
N TYR A 310 8.99 10.62 -0.68
CA TYR A 310 8.87 12.07 -0.51
C TYR A 310 7.42 12.55 -0.63
N ILE A 311 6.64 12.04 -1.59
CA ILE A 311 5.21 12.33 -1.72
C ILE A 311 4.46 11.93 -0.44
N GLU A 312 4.75 10.74 0.10
CA GLU A 312 4.17 10.25 1.35
C GLU A 312 4.52 11.15 2.55
N TYR A 313 5.80 11.48 2.73
CA TYR A 313 6.27 12.33 3.83
C TYR A 313 5.65 13.73 3.79
N THR A 314 5.72 14.40 2.63
CA THR A 314 5.21 15.76 2.46
C THR A 314 3.69 15.84 2.63
N SER A 315 2.95 14.85 2.11
CA SER A 315 1.50 14.79 2.28
C SER A 315 1.09 14.64 3.75
N LYS A 316 1.81 13.80 4.51
CA LYS A 316 1.58 13.60 5.96
C LYS A 316 1.91 14.88 6.75
N LEU A 317 3.04 15.52 6.46
CA LEU A 317 3.46 16.76 7.11
C LEU A 317 2.43 17.88 6.89
N LEU A 318 2.04 18.11 5.63
CA LEU A 318 1.11 19.17 5.29
C LEU A 318 -0.28 18.97 5.89
N LYS A 319 -0.75 17.72 5.98
CA LYS A 319 -2.01 17.40 6.66
C LYS A 319 -1.95 17.75 8.15
N LYS A 320 -0.79 17.51 8.79
CA LYS A 320 -0.56 17.82 10.21
C LYS A 320 -0.45 19.32 10.49
N GLU A 321 0.28 20.06 9.65
CA GLU A 321 0.55 21.50 9.87
C GLU A 321 -0.63 22.40 9.47
N LYS A 322 -1.27 22.11 8.34
CA LYS A 322 -2.25 23.03 7.72
C LYS A 322 -3.70 22.60 7.91
N GLY A 323 -3.94 21.38 8.39
CA GLY A 323 -5.24 20.81 8.81
C GLY A 323 -6.30 20.60 7.71
N ASN A 324 -6.36 21.49 6.71
CA ASN A 324 -7.49 21.62 5.79
C ASN A 324 -7.28 21.01 4.39
N ILE A 325 -6.19 20.28 4.16
CA ILE A 325 -6.02 19.60 2.86
C ILE A 325 -7.03 18.45 2.78
N GLN A 326 -7.84 18.44 1.72
CA GLN A 326 -8.83 17.37 1.47
C GLN A 326 -8.78 16.82 0.05
N LEU A 327 -7.84 17.25 -0.80
CA LEU A 327 -7.59 16.63 -2.10
C LEU A 327 -6.10 16.68 -2.42
N ILE A 328 -5.56 15.56 -2.94
CA ILE A 328 -4.22 15.49 -3.50
C ILE A 328 -4.33 15.12 -4.98
N ILE A 329 -3.64 15.87 -5.84
CA ILE A 329 -3.54 15.61 -7.28
C ILE A 329 -2.07 15.35 -7.61
N ILE A 330 -1.80 14.28 -8.38
CA ILE A 330 -0.46 13.90 -8.80
C ILE A 330 -0.42 13.76 -10.34
N ASP A 331 0.38 14.60 -10.99
CA ASP A 331 0.57 14.64 -12.43
C ASP A 331 2.04 14.37 -12.79
N TYR A 332 2.47 13.19 -13.25
CA TYR A 332 1.72 11.96 -13.53
C TYR A 332 2.47 10.73 -13.00
N LEU A 333 1.74 9.62 -12.82
CA LEU A 333 2.18 8.36 -12.19
C LEU A 333 3.55 7.89 -12.65
N GLN A 334 3.78 7.90 -13.96
CA GLN A 334 5.00 7.38 -14.55
C GLN A 334 6.25 8.21 -14.20
N LEU A 335 6.15 9.48 -13.77
CA LEU A 335 7.35 10.23 -13.38
C LEU A 335 7.78 10.02 -11.93
N ILE A 336 6.97 9.31 -11.14
CA ILE A 336 7.29 8.99 -9.75
C ILE A 336 8.40 7.93 -9.73
N GLN A 337 9.44 8.18 -8.93
CA GLN A 337 10.57 7.28 -8.78
C GLN A 337 10.47 6.46 -7.48
N VAL A 338 11.14 5.31 -7.45
CA VAL A 338 11.29 4.49 -6.25
C VAL A 338 12.77 4.45 -5.87
N ASP A 339 13.12 5.09 -4.74
CA ASP A 339 14.48 5.08 -4.22
C ASP A 339 14.85 3.65 -3.77
N ASN A 340 16.07 3.19 -4.08
CA ASN A 340 16.70 1.96 -3.59
C ASN A 340 16.30 0.58 -4.16
N TYR A 341 15.79 0.46 -5.39
CA TYR A 341 15.58 -0.88 -6.01
C TYR A 341 16.11 -0.99 -7.44
N LYS A 342 17.34 -1.50 -7.60
CA LYS A 342 18.04 -1.61 -8.91
C LYS A 342 17.44 -2.60 -9.93
N ASN A 343 16.36 -3.33 -9.64
CA ASN A 343 15.94 -4.49 -10.47
C ASN A 343 14.43 -4.61 -10.72
N PHE A 344 13.61 -3.57 -10.50
CA PHE A 344 12.19 -3.68 -10.86
C PHE A 344 11.99 -3.50 -12.37
N ASN A 345 11.21 -4.42 -12.96
CA ASN A 345 10.58 -4.11 -14.24
C ASN A 345 9.63 -2.93 -14.02
N ARG A 346 9.53 -2.06 -15.02
CA ARG A 346 8.73 -0.85 -14.96
C ARG A 346 7.28 -1.08 -14.49
N THR A 347 6.67 -2.18 -14.91
CA THR A 347 5.34 -2.60 -14.45
C THR A 347 5.26 -2.87 -12.95
N GLN A 348 6.30 -3.48 -12.38
CA GLN A 348 6.41 -3.77 -10.96
C GLN A 348 6.64 -2.49 -10.16
N GLU A 349 7.45 -1.57 -10.71
CA GLU A 349 7.67 -0.24 -10.14
C GLU A 349 6.33 0.53 -10.04
N LEU A 350 5.59 0.66 -11.14
CA LEU A 350 4.29 1.32 -11.14
C LEU A 350 3.30 0.67 -10.19
N SER A 351 3.30 -0.66 -10.11
CA SER A 351 2.42 -1.40 -9.19
C SER A 351 2.75 -1.16 -7.72
N TYR A 352 4.04 -1.01 -7.40
CA TYR A 352 4.48 -0.63 -6.08
C TYR A 352 4.05 0.80 -5.74
N ILE A 353 4.22 1.73 -6.67
CA ILE A 353 3.80 3.13 -6.53
C ILE A 353 2.29 3.22 -6.30
N THR A 354 1.46 2.57 -7.13
CA THR A 354 0.00 2.59 -6.97
C THR A 354 -0.45 1.98 -5.66
N ARG A 355 0.21 0.89 -5.21
CA ARG A 355 -0.09 0.30 -3.90
C ARG A 355 0.21 1.27 -2.77
N LYS A 356 1.37 1.93 -2.80
CA LYS A 356 1.74 2.93 -1.80
C LYS A 356 0.77 4.10 -1.77
N LEU A 357 0.38 4.62 -2.92
CA LEU A 357 -0.58 5.71 -3.00
C LEU A 357 -1.97 5.32 -2.47
N LYS A 358 -2.42 4.09 -2.71
CA LYS A 358 -3.68 3.60 -2.11
C LYS A 358 -3.60 3.49 -0.59
N LEU A 359 -2.46 3.04 -0.05
CA LEU A 359 -2.25 3.03 1.40
C LEU A 359 -2.20 4.46 1.96
N LEU A 360 -1.58 5.39 1.24
CA LEU A 360 -1.52 6.80 1.61
C LEU A 360 -2.91 7.45 1.63
N SER A 361 -3.74 7.21 0.60
CA SER A 361 -5.11 7.75 0.54
C SER A 361 -5.94 7.28 1.73
N GLN A 362 -5.88 5.99 2.05
CA GLN A 362 -6.56 5.39 3.20
C GLN A 362 -6.05 5.94 4.53
N TYR A 363 -4.73 6.07 4.69
CA TYR A 363 -4.11 6.60 5.91
C TYR A 363 -4.52 8.05 6.18
N LEU A 364 -4.51 8.90 5.15
CA LEU A 364 -4.88 10.31 5.27
C LEU A 364 -6.40 10.53 5.27
N TYR A 365 -7.18 9.53 4.87
CA TYR A 365 -8.62 9.65 4.60
C TYR A 365 -8.95 10.81 3.65
N ILE A 366 -8.17 10.91 2.57
CA ILE A 366 -8.25 11.96 1.54
C ILE A 366 -8.30 11.29 0.15
N PRO A 367 -9.15 11.76 -0.79
CA PRO A 367 -9.08 11.32 -2.17
C PRO A 367 -7.74 11.72 -2.81
N ILE A 368 -7.09 10.77 -3.46
CA ILE A 368 -5.89 11.01 -4.27
C ILE A 368 -6.24 10.80 -5.74
N ILE A 369 -6.19 11.88 -6.52
CA ILE A 369 -6.28 11.82 -7.98
C ILE A 369 -4.88 11.65 -8.54
N ILE A 370 -4.67 10.61 -9.32
CA ILE A 370 -3.42 10.41 -10.04
C ILE A 370 -3.64 10.30 -11.54
N LEU A 371 -2.82 11.03 -12.29
CA LEU A 371 -2.86 11.01 -13.75
C LEU A 371 -1.98 9.88 -14.27
N SER A 372 -2.44 9.18 -15.30
CA SER A 372 -1.67 8.11 -15.94
C SER A 372 -1.79 8.16 -17.46
N GLN A 373 -0.70 7.85 -18.15
CA GLN A 373 -0.74 7.71 -19.60
C GLN A 373 -1.13 6.29 -20.02
N LEU A 374 -1.93 6.17 -21.09
CA LEU A 374 -2.26 4.89 -21.73
C LEU A 374 -1.18 4.45 -22.72
N ASN A 375 -1.03 3.14 -22.85
CA ASN A 375 -0.17 2.51 -23.85
C ASN A 375 -0.47 2.94 -25.28
N ARG A 376 0.56 2.87 -26.15
CA ARG A 376 0.42 3.13 -27.60
C ARG A 376 -0.29 2.00 -28.36
N SER A 377 -0.40 0.80 -27.78
CA SER A 377 -1.09 -0.35 -28.39
C SER A 377 -2.56 -0.11 -28.69
N ILE A 378 -3.17 0.93 -28.08
CA ILE A 378 -4.54 1.34 -28.42
C ILE A 378 -4.67 1.90 -29.84
N GLU A 379 -3.60 2.50 -30.39
CA GLU A 379 -3.62 3.16 -31.70
C GLU A 379 -3.66 2.15 -32.85
N THR A 380 -3.24 0.92 -32.60
CA THR A 380 -3.30 -0.18 -33.59
C THR A 380 -4.65 -0.91 -33.58
N ARG A 381 -5.51 -0.69 -32.56
CA ARG A 381 -6.84 -1.30 -32.50
C ARG A 381 -7.79 -0.59 -33.47
N THR A 382 -8.64 -1.36 -34.15
CA THR A 382 -9.74 -0.83 -34.97
C THR A 382 -10.69 0.04 -34.16
N ASN A 383 -11.04 -0.43 -32.95
CA ASN A 383 -11.74 0.37 -31.96
C ASN A 383 -10.71 0.98 -30.98
N LYS A 384 -10.53 2.30 -31.08
CA LYS A 384 -9.61 3.07 -30.23
C LYS A 384 -10.19 3.43 -28.85
N LYS A 385 -11.39 2.96 -28.50
CA LYS A 385 -11.98 3.18 -27.18
C LYS A 385 -11.10 2.50 -26.11
N PRO A 386 -10.68 3.23 -25.06
CA PRO A 386 -9.76 2.70 -24.05
C PRO A 386 -10.43 1.69 -23.12
N ILE A 387 -9.66 0.69 -22.73
CA ILE A 387 -10.04 -0.40 -21.83
C ILE A 387 -8.98 -0.56 -20.73
N LEU A 388 -9.33 -1.24 -19.64
CA LEU A 388 -8.45 -1.42 -18.48
C LEU A 388 -7.08 -2.02 -18.82
N SER A 389 -6.97 -2.86 -19.86
CA SER A 389 -5.68 -3.40 -20.28
C SER A 389 -4.72 -2.35 -20.84
N ASP A 390 -5.21 -1.21 -21.34
CA ASP A 390 -4.37 -0.16 -21.92
C ASP A 390 -3.60 0.66 -20.86
N LEU A 391 -3.94 0.49 -19.57
CA LEU A 391 -3.19 1.03 -18.44
C LEU A 391 -1.91 0.23 -18.10
N LYS A 392 -1.73 -0.96 -18.68
CA LYS A 392 -0.61 -1.83 -18.36
C LYS A 392 0.61 -1.43 -19.17
N GLU A 393 1.70 -1.00 -18.57
CA GLU A 393 2.98 -0.98 -19.30
C GLU A 393 3.43 -2.43 -19.62
N SER A 394 4.20 -2.65 -20.69
CA SER A 394 4.60 -4.00 -21.17
C SER A 394 5.40 -4.81 -20.11
N GLY A 395 5.13 -6.10 -19.93
CA GLY A 395 5.84 -6.97 -18.95
C GLY A 395 6.07 -8.45 -19.37
N CYS A 396 7.27 -8.98 -19.08
CA CYS A 396 7.95 -10.20 -19.60
C CYS A 396 7.71 -11.56 -18.86
N ILE A 397 8.15 -12.71 -19.44
CA ILE A 397 8.01 -14.14 -18.99
C ILE A 397 9.38 -14.90 -18.92
N ASN A 398 9.52 -16.02 -18.17
CA ASN A 398 10.52 -17.11 -18.40
C ASN A 398 10.15 -18.50 -17.77
N TYR A 399 10.65 -19.60 -18.38
CA TYR A 399 10.48 -21.05 -18.22
C TYR A 399 11.84 -21.83 -18.26
N LYS A 400 11.98 -22.95 -17.51
CA LYS A 400 12.85 -24.08 -17.95
C LYS A 400 12.40 -25.41 -17.34
N THR A 401 11.73 -26.21 -18.15
CA THR A 401 12.02 -27.63 -18.33
C THR A 401 12.05 -27.87 -19.85
N CYS A 402 12.98 -28.70 -20.33
CA CYS A 402 13.11 -29.25 -21.70
C CYS A 402 14.06 -28.61 -22.74
N LEU A 403 15.09 -27.83 -22.39
CA LEU A 403 16.14 -27.45 -23.36
C LEU A 403 17.55 -27.76 -22.83
N ASP A 404 18.04 -28.95 -23.19
CA ASP A 404 19.47 -29.29 -23.21
C ASP A 404 20.13 -28.58 -24.39
N LEU A 405 20.54 -27.34 -24.16
CA LEU A 405 21.28 -26.50 -25.10
C LEU A 405 22.74 -26.37 -24.64
N ALA A 406 23.42 -27.51 -24.48
CA ALA A 406 24.83 -27.55 -24.07
C ALA A 406 25.83 -27.15 -25.18
N ILE A 407 25.37 -26.81 -26.40
CA ILE A 407 26.25 -26.78 -27.59
C ILE A 407 26.40 -25.39 -28.25
N TYR A 408 25.69 -24.33 -27.82
CA TYR A 408 25.75 -23.04 -28.51
C TYR A 408 26.49 -21.94 -27.72
N PRO A 409 27.59 -21.35 -28.25
CA PRO A 409 28.38 -20.33 -27.56
C PRO A 409 27.76 -18.91 -27.60
N ASN A 410 26.64 -18.71 -28.30
CA ASN A 410 26.02 -17.39 -28.44
C ASN A 410 24.91 -17.16 -27.39
N ASN A 411 24.94 -15.99 -26.76
CA ASN A 411 23.97 -15.52 -25.75
C ASN A 411 22.58 -15.17 -26.32
N TYR A 412 22.33 -15.45 -27.60
CA TYR A 412 21.06 -15.25 -28.29
C TYR A 412 20.74 -16.48 -29.13
N LEU A 413 19.54 -17.05 -28.94
CA LEU A 413 19.03 -18.18 -29.71
C LEU A 413 17.79 -17.75 -30.49
N ASN A 414 17.82 -17.97 -31.81
CA ASN A 414 16.70 -17.71 -32.70
C ASN A 414 15.78 -18.94 -32.75
N ILE A 415 14.49 -18.75 -32.46
CA ILE A 415 13.52 -19.82 -32.19
C ILE A 415 13.14 -20.64 -33.43
N THR A 416 13.45 -20.15 -34.63
CA THR A 416 13.22 -20.89 -35.89
C THR A 416 13.96 -22.23 -35.94
N LYS A 417 15.06 -22.41 -35.20
CA LYS A 417 15.79 -23.70 -35.11
C LYS A 417 15.22 -24.71 -34.12
N ILE A 418 14.20 -24.34 -33.33
CA ILE A 418 13.58 -25.19 -32.29
C ILE A 418 12.46 -26.08 -32.87
N PHE A 419 12.03 -25.85 -34.11
CA PHE A 419 10.92 -26.54 -34.77
C PHE A 419 11.05 -28.08 -34.85
N LEU A 420 12.25 -28.64 -34.68
CA LEU A 420 12.50 -30.09 -34.70
C LEU A 420 12.08 -30.84 -33.42
N ILE A 421 11.63 -30.15 -32.37
CA ILE A 421 11.35 -30.75 -31.05
C ILE A 421 9.85 -30.56 -30.71
N GLN A 422 8.97 -31.02 -31.59
CA GLN A 422 7.52 -30.91 -31.39
C GLN A 422 6.97 -31.88 -30.33
N ASP A 423 7.70 -32.95 -29.99
CA ASP A 423 7.19 -34.02 -29.12
C ASP A 423 7.58 -33.91 -27.63
N LEU A 424 8.51 -33.02 -27.25
CA LEU A 424 9.04 -32.94 -25.87
C LEU A 424 8.49 -31.76 -25.04
N ILE A 425 7.76 -30.84 -25.66
CA ILE A 425 7.32 -29.59 -25.02
C ILE A 425 5.80 -29.61 -24.83
N ASN A 426 5.34 -30.04 -23.65
CA ASN A 426 3.93 -29.98 -23.25
C ASN A 426 3.51 -28.55 -22.84
N ILE A 427 3.78 -27.54 -23.68
CA ILE A 427 3.27 -26.17 -23.49
C ILE A 427 1.90 -26.09 -24.16
N LYS A 428 0.83 -26.15 -23.36
CA LYS A 428 -0.55 -25.90 -23.84
C LYS A 428 -0.99 -24.49 -23.45
N CYS A 429 -1.25 -23.67 -24.46
CA CYS A 429 -1.82 -22.34 -24.29
C CYS A 429 -3.34 -22.44 -24.06
N VAL A 430 -3.85 -21.81 -23.00
CA VAL A 430 -5.30 -21.70 -22.74
C VAL A 430 -5.71 -20.25 -22.91
N ILE A 431 -6.57 -20.00 -23.89
CA ILE A 431 -7.21 -18.69 -24.09
C ILE A 431 -8.32 -18.55 -23.03
N ASN A 432 -8.43 -17.38 -22.42
CA ASN A 432 -9.38 -17.12 -21.35
C ASN A 432 -10.69 -16.50 -21.91
N LYS A 433 -11.81 -17.24 -21.83
CA LYS A 433 -13.19 -16.81 -22.13
C LYS A 433 -14.06 -17.72 -21.31
N LEU A 434 -14.53 -17.16 -20.21
CA LEU A 434 -15.83 -17.50 -19.67
C LEU A 434 -16.83 -17.35 -20.83
N THR A 435 -17.40 -18.48 -21.22
CA THR A 435 -18.45 -18.71 -22.23
C THR A 435 -18.01 -19.03 -23.67
N LYS A 436 -18.01 -20.36 -23.90
CA LYS A 436 -18.25 -21.11 -25.15
C LYS A 436 -17.12 -21.24 -26.19
N ARG A 437 -16.59 -22.47 -26.19
CA ARG A 437 -15.83 -23.23 -27.22
C ARG A 437 -14.50 -22.63 -27.67
N TYR A 438 -13.44 -23.38 -27.38
CA TYR A 438 -12.07 -23.07 -27.76
C TYR A 438 -11.52 -24.07 -28.78
N SER A 439 -11.05 -23.54 -29.90
CA SER A 439 -10.09 -24.19 -30.80
C SER A 439 -8.71 -23.54 -30.62
N ILE A 440 -7.68 -24.38 -30.49
CA ILE A 440 -6.27 -24.02 -30.34
C ILE A 440 -5.73 -23.59 -31.70
N TYR A 441 -5.14 -22.39 -31.83
CA TYR A 441 -4.39 -21.99 -33.03
C TYR A 441 -2.93 -21.66 -32.68
N ASN A 442 -2.01 -22.26 -33.44
CA ASN A 442 -0.57 -21.99 -33.42
C ASN A 442 -0.28 -20.63 -34.07
N LEU A 443 0.02 -19.62 -33.26
CA LEU A 443 0.54 -18.33 -33.73
C LEU A 443 1.83 -18.04 -32.96
N PHE A 444 2.98 -18.34 -33.55
CA PHE A 444 4.29 -17.93 -33.03
C PHE A 444 5.03 -17.11 -34.09
N ILE A 445 5.23 -15.82 -33.82
CA ILE A 445 6.12 -14.95 -34.59
C ILE A 445 7.27 -14.53 -33.67
N ASN A 446 8.47 -15.05 -33.98
CA ASN A 446 9.82 -14.76 -33.47
C ASN A 446 9.97 -14.13 -32.06
N PRO A 447 10.01 -14.96 -31.01
CA PRO A 447 10.49 -14.56 -29.68
C PRO A 447 12.02 -14.67 -29.55
N TYR A 448 12.63 -13.87 -28.65
CA TYR A 448 14.07 -13.94 -28.32
C TYR A 448 14.29 -14.42 -26.88
N ILE A 449 15.40 -15.15 -26.63
CA ILE A 449 15.75 -15.73 -25.33
C ILE A 449 16.98 -15.05 -24.71
N LYS A 450 16.92 -14.61 -23.43
CA LYS A 450 18.03 -13.97 -22.70
C LYS A 450 18.57 -14.84 -21.54
N LEU A 451 19.89 -14.98 -21.42
CA LEU A 451 20.55 -15.83 -20.43
C LEU A 451 21.07 -15.04 -19.20
N LEU A 452 20.77 -15.50 -17.98
CA LEU A 452 21.20 -14.90 -16.69
C LEU A 452 21.61 -15.99 -15.67
N LEU A 453 22.51 -15.71 -14.71
CA LEU A 453 22.91 -16.65 -13.66
C LEU A 453 22.10 -16.44 -12.36
N GLN A 454 21.44 -17.48 -11.83
CA GLN A 454 20.67 -17.41 -10.58
C GLN A 454 20.70 -18.71 -9.75
N TYR A 455 20.35 -18.61 -8.47
CA TYR A 455 20.15 -19.74 -7.54
C TYR A 455 18.82 -20.45 -7.81
N ILE A 456 18.85 -21.78 -7.95
CA ILE A 456 17.70 -22.64 -8.22
C ILE A 456 17.37 -23.50 -6.98
N PHE A 457 16.09 -23.55 -6.64
CA PHE A 457 15.48 -24.33 -5.56
C PHE A 457 14.55 -25.41 -6.14
N ASN A 458 14.63 -26.64 -5.64
CA ASN A 458 13.67 -27.72 -5.88
C ASN A 458 12.53 -27.62 -4.87
N CYS A 459 11.32 -27.36 -5.32
CA CYS A 459 10.11 -27.46 -4.51
C CYS A 459 9.43 -28.81 -4.81
N GLN A 460 9.55 -29.77 -3.90
CA GLN A 460 8.93 -31.10 -4.01
C GLN A 460 7.56 -31.09 -3.33
N THR A 461 6.54 -31.60 -4.02
CA THR A 461 5.24 -31.92 -3.39
C THR A 461 5.19 -33.40 -2.99
N TYR A 462 4.37 -33.75 -1.99
CA TYR A 462 4.21 -35.13 -1.49
C TYR A 462 3.76 -36.18 -2.54
N ARG A 463 3.44 -35.77 -3.78
CA ARG A 463 3.00 -36.66 -4.88
C ARG A 463 3.84 -36.49 -6.16
N LEU A 464 5.17 -36.54 -6.03
CA LEU A 464 6.16 -36.68 -7.13
C LEU A 464 6.29 -35.49 -8.10
N VAL A 465 5.71 -34.32 -7.83
CA VAL A 465 5.96 -33.13 -8.66
C VAL A 465 7.11 -32.34 -8.07
N GLU A 466 8.21 -32.27 -8.83
CA GLU A 466 9.38 -31.42 -8.58
C GLU A 466 9.26 -30.13 -9.37
N ILE A 467 9.41 -28.98 -8.71
CA ILE A 467 9.35 -27.66 -9.36
C ILE A 467 10.64 -26.92 -9.09
N PHE A 468 11.39 -26.62 -10.14
CA PHE A 468 12.64 -25.87 -10.06
C PHE A 468 12.37 -24.37 -10.20
N LEU A 469 12.55 -23.60 -9.12
CA LEU A 469 12.24 -22.18 -9.06
C LEU A 469 13.45 -21.37 -8.59
N THR A 470 13.58 -20.14 -9.08
CA THR A 470 14.51 -19.18 -8.46
C THR A 470 13.80 -18.40 -7.35
N HIS A 471 14.56 -17.85 -6.40
CA HIS A 471 14.05 -17.12 -5.22
C HIS A 471 12.97 -16.05 -5.47
N ASN A 472 12.89 -15.52 -6.69
CA ASN A 472 11.95 -14.46 -7.08
C ASN A 472 10.62 -14.96 -7.68
N HIS A 473 10.50 -16.25 -7.99
CA HIS A 473 9.28 -16.79 -8.58
C HIS A 473 8.12 -16.71 -7.59
N LYS A 474 6.91 -16.44 -8.10
CA LYS A 474 5.68 -16.43 -7.28
C LYS A 474 4.79 -17.63 -7.64
N TYR A 475 4.05 -18.18 -6.68
CA TYR A 475 3.01 -19.22 -6.91
C TYR A 475 1.73 -18.85 -6.14
N LEU A 476 0.60 -19.41 -6.58
CA LEU A 476 -0.72 -19.11 -6.06
C LEU A 476 -1.12 -20.09 -4.96
N ILE A 477 -1.27 -19.58 -3.74
CA ILE A 477 -1.77 -20.27 -2.54
C ILE A 477 -3.11 -19.65 -2.17
N ASN A 478 -4.20 -20.40 -2.14
CA ASN A 478 -5.54 -19.92 -1.71
C ASN A 478 -5.93 -18.55 -2.31
N ASN A 479 -5.71 -18.36 -3.63
CA ASN A 479 -5.95 -17.11 -4.37
C ASN A 479 -5.05 -15.91 -4.01
N LYS A 480 -3.96 -16.13 -3.27
CA LYS A 480 -2.93 -15.12 -2.98
C LYS A 480 -1.57 -15.53 -3.54
N TRP A 481 -0.79 -14.53 -3.93
CA TRP A 481 0.50 -14.69 -4.58
C TRP A 481 1.66 -14.60 -3.58
N TYR A 482 2.45 -15.67 -3.47
CA TYR A 482 3.61 -15.71 -2.57
C TYR A 482 4.89 -15.94 -3.36
N ARG A 483 5.99 -15.27 -2.99
CA ARG A 483 7.33 -15.48 -3.56
C ARG A 483 7.98 -16.72 -2.94
N THR A 484 8.82 -17.45 -3.68
CA THR A 484 9.49 -18.68 -3.21
C THR A 484 10.32 -18.50 -1.96
N ASN A 485 10.91 -17.33 -1.75
CA ASN A 485 11.65 -17.02 -0.53
C ASN A 485 10.76 -16.83 0.72
N ASN A 486 9.44 -16.70 0.53
CA ASN A 486 8.47 -16.52 1.61
C ASN A 486 7.67 -17.81 1.89
N LEU A 487 8.14 -18.97 1.39
CA LEU A 487 7.55 -20.27 1.69
C LEU A 487 8.07 -20.86 2.98
N LEU A 488 7.18 -21.59 3.64
CA LEU A 488 7.52 -22.59 4.65
C LEU A 488 7.15 -23.97 4.10
N ASP A 489 7.84 -25.01 4.57
CA ASP A 489 7.45 -26.40 4.33
C ASP A 489 5.99 -26.61 4.80
N ASN A 490 5.21 -27.41 4.07
CA ASN A 490 3.77 -27.69 4.29
C ASN A 490 2.75 -26.63 3.83
N MET A 491 3.14 -25.65 3.00
CA MET A 491 2.20 -24.72 2.35
C MET A 491 1.39 -25.38 1.20
N ILE A 492 0.15 -24.94 0.98
CA ILE A 492 -0.75 -25.51 -0.03
C ILE A 492 -0.60 -24.78 -1.38
N ILE A 493 -0.12 -25.47 -2.42
CA ILE A 493 -0.13 -25.00 -3.81
C ILE A 493 -1.42 -25.41 -4.51
N SER A 494 -2.04 -24.48 -5.22
CA SER A 494 -3.16 -24.82 -6.12
C SER A 494 -2.67 -25.27 -7.50
N LYS A 495 -3.03 -26.49 -7.91
CA LYS A 495 -2.75 -27.09 -9.21
C LYS A 495 -4.04 -27.18 -10.03
N TYR A 496 -4.02 -26.72 -11.27
CA TYR A 496 -5.17 -26.70 -12.16
C TYR A 496 -5.11 -27.83 -13.18
N ASN A 497 -5.95 -28.86 -13.06
CA ASN A 497 -5.87 -30.03 -13.93
C ASN A 497 -6.59 -29.80 -15.27
N ILE A 498 -5.83 -29.51 -16.32
CA ILE A 498 -6.32 -29.14 -17.67
C ILE A 498 -7.23 -30.24 -18.27
N ARG A 499 -6.99 -31.52 -17.95
CA ARG A 499 -7.81 -32.64 -18.48
C ARG A 499 -9.22 -32.73 -17.87
N TYR A 500 -9.42 -32.21 -16.65
CA TYR A 500 -10.66 -32.39 -15.90
C TYR A 500 -11.32 -31.08 -15.44
N ASN A 501 -10.74 -29.91 -15.75
CA ASN A 501 -11.23 -28.59 -15.29
C ASN A 501 -11.42 -28.48 -13.77
N LEU A 502 -10.58 -29.17 -12.99
CA LEU A 502 -10.65 -29.20 -11.52
C LEU A 502 -9.41 -28.55 -10.89
N LYS A 503 -9.64 -27.76 -9.83
CA LYS A 503 -8.60 -27.12 -9.01
C LYS A 503 -8.29 -28.01 -7.81
N ASN A 504 -7.09 -28.59 -7.78
CA ASN A 504 -6.65 -29.47 -6.70
C ASN A 504 -5.56 -28.77 -5.88
N ASN A 505 -5.66 -28.86 -4.57
CA ASN A 505 -4.70 -28.32 -3.63
C ASN A 505 -3.67 -29.39 -3.25
N TYR A 506 -2.37 -29.08 -3.32
CA TYR A 506 -1.27 -29.97 -2.99
C TYR A 506 -0.39 -29.35 -1.90
N TYR A 507 0.09 -30.17 -0.97
CA TYR A 507 1.06 -29.73 0.03
C TYR A 507 2.47 -29.74 -0.54
N LEU A 508 3.19 -28.62 -0.38
CA LEU A 508 4.64 -28.56 -0.50
C LEU A 508 5.26 -29.41 0.59
N GLY A 509 6.02 -30.43 0.18
CA GLY A 509 6.78 -31.28 1.11
C GLY A 509 8.05 -30.59 1.56
N ASN A 510 8.98 -30.35 0.62
CA ASN A 510 10.31 -29.83 0.94
C ASN A 510 10.79 -28.80 -0.10
N ILE A 511 11.60 -27.83 0.34
CA ILE A 511 12.31 -26.88 -0.54
C ILE A 511 13.82 -27.07 -0.39
N PHE A 512 14.49 -27.59 -1.42
CA PHE A 512 15.93 -27.80 -1.42
C PHE A 512 16.65 -26.81 -2.32
N PHE A 513 17.73 -26.19 -1.85
CA PHE A 513 18.66 -25.52 -2.76
C PHE A 513 19.40 -26.56 -3.61
N ILE A 514 19.52 -26.33 -4.92
CA ILE A 514 20.17 -27.28 -5.84
C ILE A 514 21.51 -26.76 -6.31
N LYS A 515 21.51 -25.61 -7.00
CA LYS A 515 22.70 -25.06 -7.66
C LYS A 515 22.51 -23.62 -8.10
N TYR A 516 23.63 -22.91 -8.28
CA TYR A 516 23.70 -21.64 -9.00
C TYR A 516 23.97 -21.93 -10.49
N SER A 517 23.04 -21.58 -11.39
CA SER A 517 23.17 -21.92 -12.82
C SER A 517 22.47 -20.93 -13.75
N LYS A 518 22.67 -21.07 -15.06
CA LYS A 518 22.10 -20.19 -16.10
C LYS A 518 20.59 -20.45 -16.28
N VAL A 519 19.80 -19.38 -16.32
CA VAL A 519 18.32 -19.28 -16.39
C VAL A 519 17.93 -18.37 -17.59
N TYR A 520 16.77 -18.58 -18.25
CA TYR A 520 16.54 -18.17 -19.67
C TYR A 520 15.29 -17.28 -20.01
N ASP A 521 15.28 -15.96 -19.74
CA ASP A 521 14.38 -14.93 -20.37
C ASP A 521 13.56 -15.30 -21.63
N ILE A 522 12.24 -15.62 -21.64
CA ILE A 522 11.43 -15.61 -22.89
C ILE A 522 10.65 -14.30 -23.03
N HIS A 523 10.81 -13.61 -24.15
CA HIS A 523 9.94 -12.49 -24.51
C HIS A 523 8.82 -12.94 -25.48
N MET A 524 7.54 -12.99 -25.06
CA MET A 524 6.38 -13.33 -25.91
C MET A 524 5.36 -12.18 -25.97
N ILE A 525 4.57 -12.14 -27.05
CA ILE A 525 3.56 -11.11 -27.33
C ILE A 525 2.28 -11.36 -26.50
N GLU A 526 1.60 -10.26 -26.17
CA GLU A 526 0.46 -10.13 -25.25
C GLU A 526 -0.71 -11.10 -25.58
N TYR A 527 -1.48 -11.50 -24.55
CA TYR A 527 -2.66 -12.40 -24.55
C TYR A 527 -2.48 -13.88 -24.17
N LEU A 528 -1.38 -14.26 -23.53
CA LEU A 528 -1.21 -15.61 -22.99
C LEU A 528 -0.99 -15.61 -21.47
N ASN A 529 -1.90 -16.26 -20.74
CA ASN A 529 -1.59 -16.79 -19.41
C ASN A 529 -0.78 -18.07 -19.60
N PHE A 530 0.42 -18.17 -19.01
CA PHE A 530 1.25 -19.37 -19.13
C PHE A 530 0.89 -20.41 -18.06
N LEU A 531 0.85 -21.69 -18.46
CA LEU A 531 0.70 -22.85 -17.57
C LEU A 531 2.04 -23.54 -17.44
N CYS A 532 2.70 -23.42 -16.28
CA CYS A 532 3.88 -24.21 -15.95
C CYS A 532 3.46 -25.30 -14.96
N SER A 533 3.53 -26.58 -15.35
CA SER A 533 3.17 -27.72 -14.48
C SER A 533 1.77 -27.62 -13.82
N ASN A 534 0.83 -26.94 -14.47
CA ASN A 534 -0.56 -26.63 -14.03
C ASN A 534 -0.77 -25.43 -13.05
N ILE A 535 0.03 -24.35 -13.11
CA ILE A 535 -0.10 -23.12 -12.25
C ILE A 535 -0.13 -21.82 -13.12
N ILE A 536 -0.89 -20.76 -12.75
CA ILE A 536 -1.23 -19.53 -13.55
C ILE A 536 -0.75 -18.20 -12.89
N LEU A 537 -0.03 -17.26 -13.56
CA LEU A 537 0.59 -15.96 -13.07
C LEU A 537 -0.12 -14.61 -13.50
N HIS A 538 -0.03 -13.46 -12.76
CA HIS A 538 -0.86 -12.19 -12.97
C HIS A 538 -0.21 -10.75 -12.73
N ASN A 539 -0.85 -9.68 -13.30
CA ASN A 539 -0.57 -8.20 -13.38
C ASN A 539 -1.30 -7.26 -12.34
N SER A 540 -0.90 -5.98 -12.10
CA SER A 540 -1.27 -5.26 -10.83
C SER A 540 -1.85 -3.81 -10.80
N ILE A 541 -1.65 -2.91 -11.78
CA ILE A 541 -2.10 -1.48 -11.63
C ILE A 541 -3.62 -1.34 -11.43
N GLU A 542 -4.41 -2.06 -12.22
CA GLU A 542 -5.88 -2.09 -12.15
C GLU A 542 -6.37 -2.51 -10.75
N GLN A 543 -5.64 -3.36 -10.03
CA GLN A 543 -6.15 -3.96 -8.79
C GLN A 543 -6.27 -2.94 -7.66
N ASP A 544 -5.35 -1.96 -7.61
CA ASP A 544 -5.19 -1.06 -6.46
C ASP A 544 -6.01 0.23 -6.56
N ALA A 545 -6.34 0.68 -7.78
CA ALA A 545 -7.24 1.82 -7.99
C ALA A 545 -8.68 1.49 -7.58
N ASP A 546 -9.38 2.42 -6.93
CA ASP A 546 -10.80 2.26 -6.59
C ASP A 546 -11.70 2.77 -7.70
N ILE A 547 -11.31 3.89 -8.33
CA ILE A 547 -11.98 4.48 -9.49
C ILE A 547 -10.96 4.65 -10.62
N VAL A 548 -11.34 4.25 -11.84
CA VAL A 548 -10.54 4.47 -13.05
C VAL A 548 -11.40 5.18 -14.09
N MET A 549 -11.01 6.42 -14.42
CA MET A 549 -11.59 7.23 -15.49
C MET A 549 -10.63 7.29 -16.67
N MET A 550 -11.15 7.14 -17.89
CA MET A 550 -10.37 7.22 -19.12
C MET A 550 -10.97 8.28 -20.04
N LEU A 551 -10.15 9.25 -20.44
CA LEU A 551 -10.52 10.26 -21.43
C LEU A 551 -10.33 9.71 -22.84
N TYR A 552 -11.37 9.85 -23.66
CA TYR A 552 -11.40 9.41 -25.05
C TYR A 552 -12.07 10.45 -25.94
N GLU A 553 -11.41 10.85 -27.02
CA GLU A 553 -12.01 11.67 -28.07
C GLU A 553 -12.65 10.76 -29.11
N LYS A 554 -13.99 10.81 -29.25
CA LYS A 554 -14.67 10.17 -30.38
C LYS A 554 -14.37 10.95 -31.65
N GLU A 555 -14.01 10.26 -32.72
CA GLU A 555 -13.94 10.83 -34.07
C GLU A 555 -15.38 11.12 -34.54
N HIS A 556 -15.95 12.27 -34.17
CA HIS A 556 -17.21 12.76 -34.73
C HIS A 556 -16.92 13.49 -36.04
N ASN A 557 -17.48 12.99 -37.14
CA ASN A 557 -17.27 13.55 -38.48
C ASN A 557 -18.01 14.86 -38.74
N GLU A 558 -18.94 15.33 -37.89
CA GLU A 558 -19.92 16.34 -38.36
C GLU A 558 -20.17 17.59 -37.48
N ILE A 559 -19.55 17.79 -36.31
CA ILE A 559 -19.81 19.04 -35.56
C ILE A 559 -18.53 19.62 -34.95
N ARG A 560 -17.77 20.36 -35.76
CA ARG A 560 -16.81 21.37 -35.28
C ARG A 560 -17.51 22.73 -35.25
N LEU A 561 -18.57 22.88 -34.46
CA LEU A 561 -19.09 24.21 -34.16
C LEU A 561 -18.21 24.81 -33.06
N ASN A 562 -17.50 25.90 -33.38
CA ASN A 562 -16.77 26.75 -32.43
C ASN A 562 -15.53 26.14 -31.72
N ASN A 563 -14.72 25.31 -32.39
CA ASN A 563 -13.43 24.80 -31.86
C ASN A 563 -13.51 23.98 -30.56
N GLU A 564 -14.70 23.62 -30.07
CA GLU A 564 -14.89 22.74 -28.91
C GLU A 564 -14.92 21.27 -29.36
N LYS A 565 -14.46 20.38 -28.48
CA LYS A 565 -14.41 18.92 -28.70
C LYS A 565 -15.31 18.22 -27.69
N ILE A 566 -16.01 17.16 -28.10
CA ILE A 566 -16.72 16.28 -27.17
C ILE A 566 -15.75 15.17 -26.73
N LEU A 567 -15.51 15.06 -25.42
CA LEU A 567 -14.70 14.01 -24.82
C LEU A 567 -15.58 13.06 -24.00
N ASP A 568 -15.47 11.77 -24.30
CA ASP A 568 -15.99 10.71 -23.47
C ASP A 568 -15.10 10.55 -22.23
N ILE A 569 -15.71 10.63 -21.05
CA ILE A 569 -15.10 10.21 -19.80
C ILE A 569 -15.67 8.84 -19.45
N ILE A 570 -14.86 7.81 -19.67
CA ILE A 570 -15.25 6.42 -19.50
C ILE A 570 -14.80 5.97 -18.12
N LEU A 571 -15.77 5.64 -17.27
CA LEU A 571 -15.53 5.14 -15.93
C LEU A 571 -15.43 3.61 -15.97
N CYS A 572 -14.23 3.13 -16.28
CA CYS A 572 -13.92 1.72 -16.51
C CYS A 572 -13.92 0.88 -15.23
N LYS A 573 -13.74 1.50 -14.06
CA LYS A 573 -13.77 0.82 -12.76
C LYS A 573 -14.35 1.75 -11.71
N ASN A 574 -15.24 1.21 -10.88
CA ASN A 574 -15.77 1.85 -9.68
C ASN A 574 -15.98 0.79 -8.61
N ARG A 575 -15.26 0.85 -7.48
CA ARG A 575 -15.46 -0.10 -6.37
C ARG A 575 -16.73 0.15 -5.57
N ASN A 576 -17.23 1.39 -5.58
CA ASN A 576 -18.28 1.86 -4.68
C ASN A 576 -19.58 2.22 -5.42
N GLY A 577 -19.66 1.96 -6.74
CA GLY A 577 -20.80 2.35 -7.57
C GLY A 577 -20.74 1.74 -8.98
N PRO A 578 -21.62 2.18 -9.89
CA PRO A 578 -21.66 1.66 -11.25
C PRO A 578 -20.47 2.14 -12.08
N THR A 579 -20.11 1.35 -13.10
CA THR A 579 -19.30 1.80 -14.25
C THR A 579 -20.19 2.43 -15.30
N GLY A 580 -19.65 3.31 -16.14
CA GLY A 580 -20.41 3.99 -17.17
C GLY A 580 -19.55 4.91 -18.02
N SER A 581 -20.18 5.77 -18.80
CA SER A 581 -19.50 6.86 -19.51
C SER A 581 -20.39 8.09 -19.52
N CYS A 582 -19.76 9.25 -19.47
CA CYS A 582 -20.41 10.56 -19.64
C CYS A 582 -19.65 11.37 -20.68
N GLU A 583 -20.33 12.34 -21.29
CA GLU A 583 -19.75 13.19 -22.33
C GLU A 583 -19.57 14.61 -21.78
N LEU A 584 -18.38 15.19 -21.95
CA LEU A 584 -18.11 16.59 -21.60
C LEU A 584 -17.62 17.36 -22.82
N LEU A 585 -17.98 18.64 -22.87
CA LEU A 585 -17.41 19.60 -23.82
C LEU A 585 -16.04 20.06 -23.32
N PHE A 586 -15.03 19.97 -24.18
CA PHE A 586 -13.67 20.40 -23.93
C PHE A 586 -13.25 21.48 -24.94
N SER A 587 -12.96 22.68 -24.45
CA SER A 587 -12.45 23.79 -25.25
C SER A 587 -10.91 23.78 -25.17
N PRO A 588 -10.17 23.34 -26.21
CA PRO A 588 -8.72 23.16 -26.14
C PRO A 588 -7.96 24.47 -25.92
N ASN A 589 -8.43 25.60 -26.48
CA ASN A 589 -7.75 26.89 -26.40
C ASN A 589 -7.74 27.46 -24.96
N SER A 590 -8.87 27.37 -24.26
CA SER A 590 -9.03 27.80 -22.86
C SER A 590 -8.85 26.66 -21.86
N THR A 591 -8.65 25.42 -22.33
CA THR A 591 -8.51 24.21 -21.51
C THR A 591 -9.68 23.93 -20.56
N ILE A 592 -10.88 24.41 -20.90
CA ILE A 592 -12.09 24.31 -20.07
C ILE A 592 -12.87 23.03 -20.39
N PHE A 593 -13.39 22.39 -19.34
CA PHE A 593 -14.39 21.33 -19.44
C PHE A 593 -15.76 21.84 -18.99
N LYS A 594 -16.83 21.52 -19.71
CA LYS A 594 -18.22 21.88 -19.38
C LYS A 594 -19.14 20.65 -19.49
N ASN A 595 -20.22 20.63 -18.69
CA ASN A 595 -21.30 19.65 -18.87
C ASN A 595 -22.01 19.94 -20.20
N ILE A 596 -22.40 18.89 -20.93
CA ILE A 596 -23.34 19.00 -22.04
C ILE A 596 -24.72 19.29 -21.44
N GLN A 597 -25.41 20.30 -21.97
CA GLN A 597 -26.74 20.70 -21.52
C GLN A 597 -27.84 19.78 -22.05
#